data_AF-A0A7K1E6S6-F1
#
_entry.id   AF-A0A7K1E6S6-F1
#
_cell.length_a   1.000
_cell.length_b   1.000
_cell.length_c   1.000
_cell.angle_alpha   90.00
_cell.angle_beta   90.00
_cell.angle_gamma   90.00
#
_symmetry.space_group_name_H-M   'P 1'
#
loop_
_entity.id
_entity.type
_entity.pdbx_description
1 polymer ?
#
loop_
_entity_poly.entity_id
_entity_poly.type
_entity_poly.pdbx_seq_one_letter_code
_entity_poly.pdbx_strand_id
1 'polypeptide(L)'
;MKSFGRSMAQRLREVVYLFISLPVSIALFTIVMIGFNSFTLIPLAVLVFLFVLTLMERVAKFEIWRTNKILATDFPVVPNWFQNPFFSWDGVKERVTSLRSWMAIGYVFIAFGWSIFSFVLVVFGVAGLFVILAGTGVVILSSFSRSFEVVDGGDTFSGSFQFFGSSGQLRLEIGDEIDRGYLTYNIESWWSILVGVILILLALWLIPRNTRAMAQMVEGLLSGGFYGSIEAKLRSWVDRRKVSERTVREAMADEVARPELAELSKREREILALMAEGKSNAGIAKSLYITEGSVEKHVSSILNKLGLTVEAENHRRVLAVLTYLGLNK
;
A
#
# COMPACT_ATOMS: atom_id res chain seq x y z
N MET A 1 -16.23 -45.37 3.36
CA MET A 1 -15.58 -44.95 2.10
C MET A 1 -16.09 -43.61 1.53
N LYS A 2 -17.41 -43.32 1.51
CA LYS A 2 -17.96 -42.05 0.95
C LYS A 2 -17.49 -40.76 1.65
N SER A 3 -17.17 -40.78 2.94
CA SER A 3 -16.68 -39.61 3.69
C SER A 3 -15.21 -39.28 3.40
N PHE A 4 -14.36 -40.32 3.31
CA PHE A 4 -12.93 -40.18 3.04
C PHE A 4 -12.66 -39.55 1.66
N GLY A 5 -13.37 -40.01 0.62
CA GLY A 5 -13.25 -39.45 -0.73
C GLY A 5 -13.61 -37.96 -0.81
N ARG A 6 -14.64 -37.51 -0.07
CA ARG A 6 -15.02 -36.09 -0.01
C ARG A 6 -13.96 -35.24 0.68
N SER A 7 -13.40 -35.72 1.80
CA SER A 7 -12.33 -35.01 2.50
C SER A 7 -11.08 -34.87 1.64
N MET A 8 -10.71 -35.92 0.89
CA MET A 8 -9.54 -35.89 0.02
C MET A 8 -9.75 -34.95 -1.17
N ALA A 9 -10.93 -34.99 -1.79
CA ALA A 9 -11.29 -34.05 -2.86
C ALA A 9 -11.28 -32.60 -2.39
N GLN A 10 -11.70 -32.32 -1.14
CA GLN A 10 -11.62 -30.99 -0.57
C GLN A 10 -10.17 -30.51 -0.39
N ARG A 11 -9.30 -31.34 0.20
CA ARG A 11 -7.87 -30.99 0.37
C ARG A 11 -7.19 -30.73 -0.98
N LEU A 12 -7.51 -31.53 -2.00
CA LEU A 12 -6.96 -31.34 -3.34
C LEU A 12 -7.39 -29.98 -3.93
N ARG A 13 -8.65 -29.59 -3.76
CA ARG A 13 -9.14 -28.26 -4.18
C ARG A 13 -8.41 -27.12 -3.47
N GLU A 14 -8.15 -27.26 -2.17
CA GLU A 14 -7.38 -26.27 -1.39
C GLU A 14 -5.95 -26.12 -1.92
N VAL A 15 -5.26 -27.23 -2.18
CA VAL A 15 -3.89 -27.21 -2.75
C VAL A 15 -3.89 -26.56 -4.13
N VAL A 16 -4.82 -26.95 -5.01
CA VAL A 16 -4.95 -26.39 -6.35
C VAL A 16 -5.21 -24.88 -6.30
N TYR A 17 -6.08 -24.44 -5.40
CA TYR A 17 -6.37 -23.02 -5.20
C TYR A 17 -5.11 -22.24 -4.79
N LEU A 18 -4.38 -22.71 -3.78
CA LEU A 18 -3.15 -22.04 -3.31
C LEU A 18 -2.06 -22.03 -4.37
N PHE A 19 -1.90 -23.13 -5.11
CA PHE A 19 -0.88 -23.22 -6.17
C PHE A 19 -1.16 -22.24 -7.31
N ILE A 20 -2.42 -22.12 -7.74
CA ILE A 20 -2.84 -21.20 -8.80
C ILE A 20 -2.91 -19.74 -8.29
N SER A 21 -2.97 -19.52 -6.98
CA SER A 21 -3.06 -18.18 -6.40
C SER A 21 -1.87 -17.28 -6.78
N LEU A 22 -0.64 -17.82 -6.80
CA LEU A 22 0.57 -17.06 -7.10
C LEU A 22 0.57 -16.48 -8.53
N PRO A 23 0.51 -17.28 -9.61
CA PRO A 23 0.56 -16.73 -10.97
C PRO A 23 -0.56 -15.73 -11.24
N VAL A 24 -1.76 -15.98 -10.71
CA VAL A 24 -2.87 -15.04 -10.83
C VAL A 24 -2.58 -13.73 -10.09
N SER A 25 -2.11 -13.81 -8.85
CA SER A 25 -1.79 -12.62 -8.07
C SER A 25 -0.66 -11.80 -8.69
N ILE A 26 0.35 -12.44 -9.30
CA ILE A 26 1.41 -11.76 -10.05
C ILE A 26 0.80 -10.98 -11.21
N ALA A 27 -0.08 -11.59 -12.00
CA ALA A 27 -0.72 -10.94 -13.14
C ALA A 27 -1.56 -9.74 -12.68
N LEU A 28 -2.39 -9.91 -11.64
CA LEU A 28 -3.22 -8.84 -11.09
C LEU A 28 -2.37 -7.71 -10.50
N PHE A 29 -1.33 -8.03 -9.74
CA PHE A 29 -0.39 -7.09 -9.17
C PHE A 29 0.30 -6.27 -10.26
N THR A 30 0.75 -6.95 -11.32
CA THR A 30 1.37 -6.29 -12.48
C THR A 30 0.41 -5.28 -13.13
N ILE A 31 -0.85 -5.66 -13.35
CA ILE A 31 -1.88 -4.75 -13.88
C ILE A 31 -2.06 -3.51 -13.00
N VAL A 32 -2.12 -3.70 -11.68
CA VAL A 32 -2.25 -2.59 -10.73
C VAL A 32 -1.01 -1.69 -10.76
N MET A 33 0.19 -2.27 -10.79
CA MET A 33 1.44 -1.52 -10.84
C MET A 33 1.61 -0.70 -12.11
N ILE A 34 1.14 -1.19 -13.27
CA ILE A 34 1.09 -0.40 -14.51
C ILE A 34 0.25 0.88 -14.31
N GLY A 35 -0.85 0.77 -13.56
CA GLY A 35 -1.69 1.90 -13.16
C GLY A 35 -0.95 2.98 -12.38
N PHE A 36 -0.06 2.60 -11.47
CA PHE A 36 0.67 3.53 -10.60
C PHE A 36 1.97 4.06 -11.22
N ASN A 37 2.62 3.30 -12.11
CA ASN A 37 3.97 3.59 -12.62
C ASN A 37 3.99 4.37 -13.96
N SER A 38 2.87 4.94 -14.38
CA SER A 38 2.76 5.65 -15.67
C SER A 38 3.42 7.04 -15.59
N PHE A 39 4.75 7.14 -15.52
CA PHE A 39 5.46 8.40 -15.21
C PHE A 39 5.75 9.32 -16.42
N THR A 40 5.45 8.92 -17.65
CA THR A 40 5.94 9.62 -18.85
C THR A 40 5.00 10.70 -19.39
N LEU A 41 3.69 10.60 -19.17
CA LEU A 41 2.69 11.58 -19.66
C LEU A 41 1.52 11.67 -18.69
N ILE A 42 1.38 12.80 -17.98
CA ILE A 42 0.35 12.99 -16.93
C ILE A 42 -1.08 12.69 -17.42
N PRO A 43 -1.55 13.16 -18.60
CA PRO A 43 -2.92 12.89 -19.05
C PRO A 43 -3.16 11.39 -19.31
N LEU A 44 -2.18 10.72 -19.93
CA LEU A 44 -2.24 9.28 -20.19
C LEU A 44 -2.19 8.49 -18.88
N ALA A 45 -1.34 8.90 -17.94
CA ALA A 45 -1.22 8.28 -16.63
C ALA A 45 -2.54 8.29 -15.86
N VAL A 46 -3.25 9.43 -15.86
CA VAL A 46 -4.56 9.56 -15.25
C VAL A 46 -5.58 8.63 -15.92
N LEU A 47 -5.59 8.56 -17.25
CA LEU A 47 -6.49 7.66 -17.98
C LEU A 47 -6.21 6.18 -17.68
N VAL A 48 -4.94 5.79 -17.65
CA VAL A 48 -4.51 4.42 -17.30
C VAL A 48 -4.91 4.09 -15.87
N PHE A 49 -4.68 5.01 -14.93
CA PHE A 49 -5.09 4.84 -13.53
C PHE A 49 -6.62 4.68 -13.38
N LEU A 50 -7.41 5.53 -14.04
CA LEU A 50 -8.88 5.42 -14.05
C LEU A 50 -9.36 4.12 -14.70
N PHE A 51 -8.67 3.67 -15.74
CA PHE A 51 -8.93 2.39 -16.38
C PHE A 51 -8.68 1.23 -15.40
N VAL A 52 -7.58 1.26 -14.64
CA VAL A 52 -7.29 0.27 -13.59
C VAL A 52 -8.37 0.27 -12.51
N LEU A 53 -8.80 1.44 -12.02
CA LEU A 53 -9.91 1.54 -11.06
C LEU A 53 -11.23 0.94 -11.59
N THR A 54 -11.48 1.06 -12.89
CA THR A 54 -12.64 0.46 -13.55
C THR A 54 -12.48 -1.06 -13.68
N LEU A 55 -11.26 -1.51 -14.01
CA LEU A 55 -10.93 -2.92 -14.15
C LEU A 55 -11.13 -3.69 -12.83
N MET A 56 -11.04 -3.01 -11.69
CA MET A 56 -11.21 -3.64 -10.38
C MET A 56 -12.56 -4.34 -10.21
N GLU A 57 -13.63 -3.87 -10.85
CA GLU A 57 -14.91 -4.60 -10.85
C GLU A 57 -14.75 -5.99 -11.52
N ARG A 58 -14.03 -6.05 -12.64
CA ARG A 58 -13.78 -7.31 -13.36
C ARG A 58 -12.85 -8.22 -12.57
N VAL A 59 -11.82 -7.65 -11.94
CA VAL A 59 -10.90 -8.39 -11.07
C VAL A 59 -11.66 -9.00 -9.90
N ALA A 60 -12.52 -8.23 -9.23
CA ALA A 60 -13.33 -8.73 -8.14
C ALA A 60 -14.29 -9.85 -8.57
N LYS A 61 -15.01 -9.65 -9.69
CA LYS A 61 -15.87 -10.69 -10.27
C LYS A 61 -15.11 -11.97 -10.59
N PHE A 62 -13.94 -11.84 -11.20
CA PHE A 62 -13.08 -12.98 -11.53
C PHE A 62 -12.60 -13.72 -10.28
N GLU A 63 -12.13 -12.99 -9.26
CA GLU A 63 -11.61 -13.57 -8.02
C GLU A 63 -12.69 -14.28 -7.20
N ILE A 64 -13.87 -13.68 -7.09
CA ILE A 64 -15.04 -14.31 -6.44
C ILE A 64 -15.46 -15.56 -7.21
N TRP A 65 -15.58 -15.47 -8.53
CA TRP A 65 -15.92 -16.61 -9.39
C TRP A 65 -14.90 -17.75 -9.25
N ARG A 66 -13.61 -17.44 -9.30
CA ARG A 66 -12.51 -18.41 -9.18
C ARG A 66 -12.57 -19.12 -7.83
N THR A 67 -12.76 -18.34 -6.76
CA THR A 67 -12.84 -18.87 -5.40
C THR A 67 -14.06 -19.75 -5.21
N ASN A 68 -15.24 -19.30 -5.63
CA ASN A 68 -16.48 -20.09 -5.61
C ASN A 68 -16.35 -21.38 -6.41
N LYS A 69 -15.76 -21.31 -7.62
CA LYS A 69 -15.60 -22.48 -8.48
C LYS A 69 -14.64 -23.52 -7.92
N ILE A 70 -13.50 -23.10 -7.36
CA ILE A 70 -12.47 -24.03 -6.88
C ILE A 70 -12.78 -24.52 -5.47
N LEU A 71 -13.18 -23.63 -4.56
CA LEU A 71 -13.43 -23.98 -3.15
C LEU A 71 -14.87 -24.41 -2.88
N ALA A 72 -15.75 -24.34 -3.87
CA ALA A 72 -17.19 -24.59 -3.73
C ALA A 72 -17.86 -23.70 -2.67
N THR A 73 -17.47 -22.43 -2.65
CA THR A 73 -18.10 -21.36 -1.84
C THR A 73 -19.20 -20.66 -2.63
N ASP A 74 -20.06 -19.91 -1.94
CA ASP A 74 -21.24 -19.22 -2.48
C ASP A 74 -21.19 -17.70 -2.26
N PHE A 75 -19.98 -17.13 -2.30
CA PHE A 75 -19.79 -15.70 -2.05
C PHE A 75 -20.57 -14.84 -3.06
N PRO A 76 -21.28 -13.79 -2.58
CA PRO A 76 -22.07 -12.95 -3.45
C PRO A 76 -21.17 -12.11 -4.37
N VAL A 77 -21.54 -12.04 -5.64
CA VAL A 77 -20.90 -11.17 -6.64
C VAL A 77 -21.67 -9.86 -6.66
N VAL A 78 -20.99 -8.73 -6.44
CA VAL A 78 -21.64 -7.42 -6.51
C VAL A 78 -21.52 -6.84 -7.93
N PRO A 79 -22.62 -6.66 -8.65
CA PRO A 79 -22.60 -6.03 -9.97
C PRO A 79 -22.58 -4.50 -9.88
N ASN A 80 -22.25 -3.85 -11.01
CA ASN A 80 -22.50 -2.43 -11.26
C ASN A 80 -21.84 -1.50 -10.23
N TRP A 81 -20.51 -1.55 -10.16
CA TRP A 81 -19.76 -0.73 -9.21
C TRP A 81 -19.79 0.76 -9.54
N PHE A 82 -20.07 1.08 -10.81
CA PHE A 82 -20.16 2.44 -11.31
C PHE A 82 -21.45 2.59 -12.11
N GLN A 83 -22.17 3.69 -11.86
CA GLN A 83 -23.38 4.03 -12.61
C GLN A 83 -23.06 5.01 -13.76
N ASN A 84 -22.03 5.83 -13.60
CA ASN A 84 -21.72 6.89 -14.55
C ASN A 84 -20.73 6.46 -15.65
N PRO A 85 -20.86 7.01 -16.87
CA PRO A 85 -19.95 6.75 -17.99
C PRO A 85 -18.48 7.02 -17.66
N PHE A 86 -17.57 6.30 -18.31
CA PHE A 86 -16.12 6.42 -18.04
C PHE A 86 -15.56 7.82 -18.30
N PHE A 87 -15.98 8.46 -19.40
CA PHE A 87 -15.47 9.77 -19.83
C PHE A 87 -16.29 10.96 -19.29
N SER A 88 -17.15 10.77 -18.28
CA SER A 88 -17.84 11.88 -17.62
C SER A 88 -17.12 12.30 -16.33
N TRP A 89 -17.22 13.57 -15.95
CA TRP A 89 -16.64 14.06 -14.70
C TRP A 89 -17.20 13.32 -13.47
N ASP A 90 -18.51 13.05 -13.48
CA ASP A 90 -19.16 12.27 -12.42
C ASP A 90 -18.61 10.84 -12.35
N GLY A 91 -18.37 10.21 -13.51
CA GLY A 91 -17.78 8.88 -13.57
C GLY A 91 -16.32 8.83 -13.12
N VAL A 92 -15.53 9.86 -13.41
CA VAL A 92 -14.16 10.00 -12.90
C VAL A 92 -14.18 10.09 -11.39
N LYS A 93 -15.01 11.00 -10.84
CA LYS A 93 -15.15 11.20 -9.40
C LYS A 93 -15.64 9.93 -8.71
N GLU A 94 -16.62 9.24 -9.27
CA GLU A 94 -17.15 7.98 -8.73
C GLU A 94 -16.06 6.91 -8.61
N ARG A 95 -15.22 6.72 -9.63
CA ARG A 95 -14.11 5.74 -9.61
C ARG A 95 -13.05 6.07 -8.57
N VAL A 96 -12.63 7.33 -8.52
CA VAL A 96 -11.58 7.78 -7.59
C VAL A 96 -12.06 7.75 -6.14
N THR A 97 -13.34 8.02 -5.89
CA THR A 97 -13.93 8.02 -4.53
C THR A 97 -14.53 6.67 -4.13
N SER A 98 -14.60 5.70 -5.04
CA SER A 98 -15.17 4.39 -4.79
C SER A 98 -14.31 3.60 -3.81
N LEU A 99 -14.80 3.43 -2.59
CA LEU A 99 -14.19 2.55 -1.59
C LEU A 99 -14.04 1.12 -2.14
N ARG A 100 -14.94 0.67 -3.02
CA ARG A 100 -14.90 -0.68 -3.62
C ARG A 100 -13.67 -0.89 -4.51
N SER A 101 -13.37 0.09 -5.36
CA SER A 101 -12.17 0.05 -6.20
C SER A 101 -10.90 0.01 -5.37
N TRP A 102 -10.82 0.83 -4.33
CA TRP A 102 -9.65 0.85 -3.44
C TRP A 102 -9.49 -0.43 -2.63
N MET A 103 -10.59 -1.02 -2.17
CA MET A 103 -10.57 -2.31 -1.47
C MET A 103 -10.12 -3.45 -2.37
N ALA A 104 -10.54 -3.45 -3.63
CA ALA A 104 -10.05 -4.41 -4.63
C ALA A 104 -8.55 -4.23 -4.93
N ILE A 105 -8.07 -2.99 -5.02
CA ILE A 105 -6.63 -2.72 -5.11
C ILE A 105 -5.92 -3.26 -3.87
N GLY A 106 -6.41 -2.95 -2.67
CA GLY A 106 -5.85 -3.45 -1.41
C GLY A 106 -5.80 -4.98 -1.35
N TYR A 107 -6.85 -5.65 -1.83
CA TYR A 107 -6.87 -7.10 -1.99
C TYR A 107 -5.72 -7.58 -2.87
N VAL A 108 -5.48 -6.97 -4.04
CA VAL A 108 -4.41 -7.40 -4.94
C VAL A 108 -3.03 -7.36 -4.25
N PHE A 109 -2.73 -6.31 -3.49
CA PHE A 109 -1.48 -6.20 -2.74
C PHE A 109 -1.35 -7.28 -1.65
N ILE A 110 -2.41 -7.44 -0.83
CA ILE A 110 -2.41 -8.43 0.25
C ILE A 110 -2.32 -9.85 -0.33
N ALA A 111 -3.11 -10.14 -1.37
CA ALA A 111 -3.14 -11.42 -2.04
C ALA A 111 -1.81 -11.76 -2.69
N PHE A 112 -1.10 -10.79 -3.26
CA PHE A 112 0.23 -11.00 -3.82
C PHE A 112 1.26 -11.42 -2.76
N GLY A 113 1.35 -10.69 -1.64
CA GLY A 113 2.29 -11.08 -0.57
C GLY A 113 1.95 -12.45 0.02
N TRP A 114 0.65 -12.71 0.19
CA TRP A 114 0.17 -13.93 0.81
C TRP A 114 0.18 -15.15 -0.13
N SER A 115 0.10 -14.95 -1.45
CA SER A 115 0.21 -16.04 -2.43
C SER A 115 1.64 -16.59 -2.52
N ILE A 116 2.66 -15.77 -2.27
CA ILE A 116 4.06 -16.23 -2.16
C ILE A 116 4.18 -17.22 -1.01
N PHE A 117 3.69 -16.86 0.17
CA PHE A 117 3.65 -17.75 1.33
C PHE A 117 2.89 -19.05 1.02
N SER A 118 1.74 -18.93 0.36
CA SER A 118 0.90 -20.05 -0.04
C SER A 118 1.60 -21.03 -0.98
N PHE A 119 2.32 -20.49 -1.97
CA PHE A 119 3.08 -21.28 -2.95
C PHE A 119 4.24 -22.01 -2.29
N VAL A 120 5.04 -21.29 -1.49
CA VAL A 120 6.15 -21.86 -0.71
C VAL A 120 5.67 -23.03 0.14
N LEU A 121 4.50 -22.87 0.77
CA LEU A 121 3.90 -23.91 1.61
C LEU A 121 3.55 -25.18 0.83
N VAL A 122 2.99 -25.05 -0.37
CA VAL A 122 2.72 -26.19 -1.27
C VAL A 122 4.03 -26.86 -1.68
N VAL A 123 5.06 -26.06 -2.04
CA VAL A 123 6.39 -26.57 -2.39
C VAL A 123 7.01 -27.36 -1.24
N PHE A 124 6.93 -26.86 0.01
CA PHE A 124 7.43 -27.58 1.19
C PHE A 124 6.71 -28.92 1.40
N GLY A 125 5.39 -28.96 1.20
CA GLY A 125 4.63 -30.21 1.28
C GLY A 125 5.07 -31.24 0.24
N VAL A 126 5.26 -30.80 -1.01
CA VAL A 126 5.75 -31.65 -2.11
C VAL A 126 7.20 -32.08 -1.87
N ALA A 127 8.06 -31.18 -1.38
CA ALA A 127 9.45 -31.48 -1.04
C ALA A 127 9.52 -32.51 0.10
N GLY A 128 8.67 -32.39 1.13
CA GLY A 128 8.58 -33.38 2.20
C GLY A 128 8.21 -34.77 1.68
N LEU A 129 7.24 -34.86 0.75
CA LEU A 129 6.88 -36.12 0.10
C LEU A 129 8.06 -36.70 -0.69
N PHE A 130 8.76 -35.86 -1.43
CA PHE A 130 9.93 -36.27 -2.21
C PHE A 130 11.06 -36.80 -1.31
N VAL A 131 11.35 -36.11 -0.19
CA VAL A 131 12.35 -36.54 0.78
C VAL A 131 12.01 -37.92 1.37
N ILE A 132 10.74 -38.19 1.67
CA ILE A 132 10.32 -39.52 2.16
C ILE A 132 10.50 -40.58 1.08
N LEU A 133 10.08 -40.32 -0.16
CA LEU A 133 10.21 -41.28 -1.27
C LEU A 133 11.67 -41.60 -1.59
N ALA A 134 12.55 -40.59 -1.56
CA ALA A 134 13.98 -40.78 -1.74
C ALA A 134 14.59 -41.51 -0.53
N GLY A 135 14.26 -41.12 0.69
CA GLY A 135 14.82 -41.71 1.91
C GLY A 135 14.39 -43.16 2.15
N THR A 136 13.25 -43.57 1.60
CA THR A 136 12.77 -44.97 1.64
C THR A 136 13.29 -45.83 0.48
N GLY A 137 14.03 -45.25 -0.47
CA GLY A 137 14.54 -45.93 -1.66
C GLY A 137 13.47 -46.20 -2.73
N VAL A 138 12.25 -45.68 -2.58
CA VAL A 138 11.19 -45.78 -3.60
C VAL A 138 11.57 -44.98 -4.86
N VAL A 139 12.25 -43.86 -4.67
CA VAL A 139 12.81 -43.03 -5.75
C VAL A 139 14.32 -43.01 -5.61
N ILE A 140 15.03 -43.54 -6.60
CA ILE A 140 16.50 -43.49 -6.66
C ILE A 140 16.88 -42.30 -7.52
N LEU A 141 17.71 -41.43 -6.96
CA LEU A 141 18.20 -40.24 -7.64
C LEU A 141 19.53 -40.53 -8.34
N SER A 142 19.69 -40.02 -9.55
CA SER A 142 20.97 -40.08 -10.25
C SER A 142 21.95 -39.12 -9.60
N SER A 143 23.24 -39.50 -9.57
CA SER A 143 24.29 -38.58 -9.12
C SER A 143 24.31 -37.33 -9.98
N PHE A 144 24.47 -36.17 -9.36
CA PHE A 144 24.65 -34.91 -10.07
C PHE A 144 25.65 -34.03 -9.34
N SER A 145 26.28 -33.13 -10.07
CA SER A 145 27.19 -32.12 -9.53
C SER A 145 26.96 -30.81 -10.25
N ARG A 146 26.81 -29.73 -9.48
CA ARG A 146 26.71 -28.36 -9.98
C ARG A 146 27.66 -27.49 -9.20
N SER A 147 28.67 -26.95 -9.87
CA SER A 147 29.49 -25.88 -9.34
C SER A 147 28.86 -24.52 -9.64
N PHE A 148 29.16 -23.57 -8.78
CA PHE A 148 28.87 -22.17 -8.98
C PHE A 148 30.07 -21.34 -8.51
N GLU A 149 30.20 -20.17 -9.10
CA GLU A 149 31.27 -19.22 -8.80
C GLU A 149 30.63 -17.84 -8.72
N VAL A 150 30.93 -17.12 -7.65
CA VAL A 150 30.47 -15.75 -7.42
C VAL A 150 31.70 -14.89 -7.32
N VAL A 151 31.83 -13.94 -8.24
CA VAL A 151 32.93 -12.98 -8.28
C VAL A 151 32.40 -11.66 -7.73
N ASP A 152 32.99 -11.16 -6.64
CA ASP A 152 32.67 -9.85 -6.06
C ASP A 152 33.95 -9.09 -5.71
N GLY A 153 34.11 -7.89 -6.26
CA GLY A 153 35.22 -6.98 -5.89
C GLY A 153 36.66 -7.48 -6.12
N GLY A 154 36.86 -8.60 -6.81
CA GLY A 154 38.17 -9.24 -6.99
C GLY A 154 38.37 -10.52 -6.17
N ASP A 155 37.46 -10.82 -5.25
CA ASP A 155 37.42 -12.08 -4.52
C ASP A 155 36.50 -13.07 -5.26
N THR A 156 37.00 -14.30 -5.44
CA THR A 156 36.25 -15.39 -6.05
C THR A 156 35.78 -16.36 -4.98
N PHE A 157 34.47 -16.48 -4.82
CA PHE A 157 33.86 -17.49 -3.99
C PHE A 157 33.37 -18.64 -4.87
N SER A 158 33.91 -19.84 -4.65
CA SER A 158 33.49 -21.03 -5.38
C SER A 158 32.72 -21.99 -4.49
N GLY A 159 31.84 -22.77 -5.09
CA GLY A 159 31.14 -23.81 -4.37
C GLY A 159 30.63 -24.87 -5.31
N SER A 160 30.34 -26.04 -4.78
CA SER A 160 29.67 -27.08 -5.53
C SER A 160 28.63 -27.79 -4.70
N PHE A 161 27.55 -28.16 -5.37
CA PHE A 161 26.49 -28.97 -4.82
C PHE A 161 26.48 -30.31 -5.56
N GLN A 162 26.80 -31.36 -4.82
CA GLN A 162 27.00 -32.71 -5.33
C GLN A 162 26.00 -33.64 -4.65
N PHE A 163 25.44 -34.56 -5.43
CA PHE A 163 24.65 -35.66 -4.93
C PHE A 163 25.23 -36.97 -5.44
N PHE A 164 25.45 -37.91 -4.52
CA PHE A 164 26.00 -39.23 -4.80
C PHE A 164 24.88 -40.27 -4.70
N GLY A 165 24.23 -40.59 -5.82
CA GLY A 165 23.07 -41.48 -5.86
C GLY A 165 23.31 -42.89 -5.37
N SER A 166 24.56 -43.38 -5.42
CA SER A 166 24.92 -44.69 -4.85
C SER A 166 24.95 -44.74 -3.32
N SER A 167 25.02 -43.58 -2.66
CA SER A 167 25.20 -43.48 -1.19
C SER A 167 24.18 -42.58 -0.52
N GLY A 168 23.25 -41.97 -1.28
CA GLY A 168 22.28 -41.01 -0.77
C GLY A 168 22.91 -39.75 -0.15
N GLN A 169 24.17 -39.43 -0.46
CA GLN A 169 24.86 -38.29 0.15
C GLN A 169 24.70 -37.03 -0.69
N LEU A 170 24.14 -35.98 -0.09
CA LEU A 170 24.25 -34.61 -0.54
C LEU A 170 25.49 -33.98 0.07
N ARG A 171 26.36 -33.39 -0.75
CA ARG A 171 27.54 -32.65 -0.32
C ARG A 171 27.49 -31.24 -0.88
N LEU A 172 27.57 -30.27 0.01
CA LEU A 172 27.78 -28.87 -0.31
C LEU A 172 29.23 -28.53 0.03
N GLU A 173 30.01 -28.22 -0.98
CA GLU A 173 31.38 -27.73 -0.86
C GLU A 173 31.34 -26.21 -1.06
N ILE A 174 31.95 -25.49 -0.13
CA ILE A 174 32.01 -24.03 -0.14
C ILE A 174 33.43 -23.64 0.20
N GLY A 175 34.05 -22.81 -0.64
CA GLY A 175 35.41 -22.34 -0.39
C GLY A 175 36.15 -21.94 -1.66
N ASP A 176 37.35 -21.41 -1.49
CA ASP A 176 38.24 -21.10 -2.61
C ASP A 176 39.26 -22.25 -2.82
N GLU A 177 40.36 -21.99 -3.53
CA GLU A 177 41.42 -23.00 -3.69
C GLU A 177 42.21 -23.28 -2.40
N ILE A 178 42.13 -22.40 -1.41
CA ILE A 178 42.98 -22.37 -0.21
C ILE A 178 42.23 -22.87 1.03
N ASP A 179 40.97 -22.46 1.21
CA ASP A 179 40.12 -22.85 2.34
C ASP A 179 38.77 -23.39 1.84
N ARG A 180 38.56 -24.70 2.03
CA ARG A 180 37.33 -25.40 1.63
C ARG A 180 36.63 -26.07 2.81
N GLY A 181 35.40 -25.65 3.03
CA GLY A 181 34.45 -26.32 3.91
C GLY A 181 33.57 -27.29 3.14
N TYR A 182 33.24 -28.43 3.76
CA TYR A 182 32.23 -29.34 3.24
C TYR A 182 31.13 -29.61 4.27
N LEU A 183 29.88 -29.55 3.83
CA LEU A 183 28.71 -30.01 4.56
C LEU A 183 28.18 -31.25 3.85
N THR A 184 28.13 -32.39 4.55
CA THR A 184 27.56 -33.63 4.00
C THR A 184 26.29 -33.98 4.75
N TYR A 185 25.22 -34.30 4.01
CA TYR A 185 23.92 -34.69 4.51
C TYR A 185 23.47 -35.99 3.84
N ASN A 186 23.02 -36.97 4.62
CA ASN A 186 22.53 -38.23 4.08
C ASN A 186 21.00 -38.21 3.95
N ILE A 187 20.48 -38.22 2.72
CA ILE A 187 19.03 -38.16 2.47
C ILE A 187 18.31 -39.48 2.80
N GLU A 188 19.03 -40.60 2.87
CA GLU A 188 18.50 -41.93 3.24
C GLU A 188 18.50 -42.15 4.76
N SER A 189 18.98 -41.18 5.53
CA SER A 189 18.89 -41.21 6.99
C SER A 189 17.44 -41.19 7.48
N TRP A 190 17.16 -41.91 8.57
CA TRP A 190 15.88 -41.84 9.28
C TRP A 190 15.49 -40.41 9.66
N TRP A 191 16.47 -39.54 9.96
CA TRP A 191 16.23 -38.12 10.24
C TRP A 191 15.65 -37.37 9.04
N SER A 192 16.08 -37.70 7.82
CA SER A 192 15.53 -37.12 6.58
C SER A 192 14.06 -37.48 6.40
N ILE A 193 13.72 -38.75 6.63
CA ILE A 193 12.33 -39.22 6.59
C ILE A 193 11.50 -38.47 7.64
N LEU A 194 12.01 -38.34 8.87
CA LEU A 194 11.34 -37.61 9.95
C LEU A 194 11.10 -36.14 9.56
N VAL A 195 12.09 -35.45 9.02
CA VAL A 195 11.95 -34.07 8.51
C VAL A 195 10.89 -34.02 7.40
N GLY A 196 10.91 -34.96 6.46
CA GLY A 196 9.90 -35.05 5.41
C GLY A 196 8.49 -35.23 5.95
N VAL A 197 8.31 -36.09 6.96
CA VAL A 197 7.02 -36.29 7.66
C VAL A 197 6.58 -35.00 8.35
N ILE A 198 7.48 -34.31 9.07
CA ILE A 198 7.18 -33.03 9.71
C ILE A 198 6.71 -31.99 8.68
N LEU A 199 7.43 -31.85 7.56
CA LEU A 199 7.07 -30.91 6.49
C LEU A 199 5.69 -31.21 5.92
N ILE A 200 5.35 -32.48 5.68
CA ILE A 200 4.03 -32.89 5.22
C ILE A 200 2.95 -32.58 6.26
N LEU A 201 3.18 -32.93 7.53
CA LEU A 201 2.20 -32.66 8.60
C LEU A 201 1.96 -31.16 8.78
N LEU A 202 3.04 -30.37 8.74
CA LEU A 202 2.98 -28.91 8.81
C LEU A 202 2.20 -28.33 7.62
N ALA A 203 2.49 -28.80 6.39
CA ALA A 203 1.76 -28.39 5.20
C ALA A 203 0.28 -28.78 5.29
N LEU A 204 -0.03 -30.03 5.66
CA LEU A 204 -1.41 -30.52 5.82
C LEU A 204 -2.20 -29.76 6.90
N TRP A 205 -1.50 -29.21 7.91
CA TRP A 205 -2.10 -28.38 8.95
C TRP A 205 -2.31 -26.93 8.51
N LEU A 206 -1.34 -26.35 7.80
CA LEU A 206 -1.39 -24.96 7.39
C LEU A 206 -2.22 -24.71 6.13
N ILE A 207 -2.22 -25.62 5.14
CA ILE A 207 -2.97 -25.46 3.87
C ILE A 207 -4.43 -25.06 4.13
N PRO A 208 -5.22 -25.80 4.95
CA PRO A 208 -6.63 -25.47 5.14
C PRO A 208 -6.83 -24.15 5.88
N ARG A 209 -5.91 -23.79 6.79
CA ARG A 209 -5.97 -22.52 7.53
C ARG A 209 -5.69 -21.35 6.60
N ASN A 210 -4.69 -21.51 5.75
CA ASN A 210 -4.25 -20.52 4.78
C ASN A 210 -5.29 -20.29 3.68
N THR A 211 -5.86 -21.37 3.13
CA THR A 211 -6.94 -21.29 2.13
C THR A 211 -8.17 -20.58 2.68
N ARG A 212 -8.57 -20.86 3.93
CA ARG A 212 -9.67 -20.16 4.60
C ARG A 212 -9.38 -18.68 4.79
N ALA A 213 -8.16 -18.33 5.21
CA ALA A 213 -7.77 -16.92 5.33
C ALA A 213 -7.87 -16.19 3.99
N MET A 214 -7.41 -16.81 2.89
CA MET A 214 -7.56 -16.25 1.55
C MET A 214 -9.02 -16.07 1.13
N ALA A 215 -9.85 -17.09 1.33
CA ALA A 215 -11.27 -17.02 1.01
C ALA A 215 -11.99 -15.91 1.80
N GLN A 216 -11.65 -15.73 3.08
CA GLN A 216 -12.17 -14.63 3.90
C GLN A 216 -11.71 -13.26 3.42
N MET A 217 -10.49 -13.13 2.89
CA MET A 217 -10.04 -11.88 2.28
C MET A 217 -10.83 -11.56 1.01
N VAL A 218 -11.11 -12.56 0.16
CA VAL A 218 -11.97 -12.41 -1.02
C VAL A 218 -13.37 -11.96 -0.62
N GLU A 219 -14.01 -12.67 0.31
CA GLU A 219 -15.35 -12.34 0.79
C GLU A 219 -15.41 -10.96 1.45
N GLY A 220 -14.46 -10.67 2.35
CA GLY A 220 -14.43 -9.44 3.12
C GLY A 220 -14.11 -8.21 2.27
N LEU A 221 -13.11 -8.29 1.39
CA LEU A 221 -12.62 -7.15 0.61
C LEU A 221 -13.38 -6.97 -0.71
N LEU A 222 -13.79 -8.06 -1.38
CA LEU A 222 -14.38 -8.00 -2.72
C LEU A 222 -15.90 -8.14 -2.72
N SER A 223 -16.45 -9.06 -1.91
CA SER A 223 -17.89 -9.33 -1.90
C SER A 223 -18.71 -8.33 -1.11
N GLY A 224 -18.13 -7.64 -0.12
CA GLY A 224 -18.92 -6.69 0.62
C GLY A 224 -18.64 -6.59 2.11
N GLY A 225 -18.14 -7.69 2.68
CA GLY A 225 -18.28 -7.97 4.11
C GLY A 225 -17.67 -6.91 5.01
N PHE A 226 -16.57 -6.29 4.59
CA PHE A 226 -15.88 -5.27 5.39
C PHE A 226 -16.31 -3.83 5.11
N TYR A 227 -17.12 -3.55 4.07
CA TYR A 227 -17.46 -2.16 3.73
C TYR A 227 -18.16 -1.44 4.87
N GLY A 228 -19.18 -2.04 5.49
CA GLY A 228 -19.93 -1.39 6.57
C GLY A 228 -19.04 -1.05 7.78
N SER A 229 -18.14 -1.96 8.15
CA SER A 229 -17.20 -1.77 9.27
C SER A 229 -16.14 -0.71 8.96
N ILE A 230 -15.55 -0.77 7.76
CA ILE A 230 -14.52 0.17 7.34
C ILE A 230 -15.12 1.56 7.15
N GLU A 231 -16.28 1.69 6.51
CA GLU A 231 -16.96 2.96 6.31
C GLU A 231 -17.33 3.60 7.64
N ALA A 232 -17.88 2.83 8.60
CA ALA A 232 -18.18 3.34 9.94
C ALA A 232 -16.91 3.86 10.64
N LYS A 233 -15.80 3.12 10.54
CA LYS A 233 -14.52 3.51 11.14
C LYS A 233 -13.91 4.74 10.45
N LEU A 234 -13.98 4.82 9.11
CA LEU A 234 -13.50 5.97 8.34
C LEU A 234 -14.31 7.22 8.69
N ARG A 235 -15.65 7.11 8.74
CA ARG A 235 -16.54 8.20 9.15
C ARG A 235 -16.20 8.69 10.56
N SER A 236 -15.94 7.79 11.50
CA SER A 236 -15.51 8.17 12.87
C SER A 236 -14.20 8.97 12.91
N TRP A 237 -13.30 8.73 11.94
CA TRP A 237 -12.03 9.44 11.82
C TRP A 237 -12.17 10.80 11.12
N VAL A 238 -13.06 10.90 10.14
CA VAL A 238 -13.33 12.13 9.40
C VAL A 238 -14.16 13.10 10.26
N ASP A 239 -15.18 12.64 10.96
CA ASP A 239 -15.98 13.51 11.84
C ASP A 239 -15.17 14.07 13.01
N ARG A 240 -14.14 13.34 13.50
CA ARG A 240 -13.19 13.88 14.48
C ARG A 240 -12.36 15.06 13.96
N ARG A 241 -12.32 15.28 12.65
CA ARG A 241 -11.59 16.39 12.00
C ARG A 241 -12.49 17.45 11.37
N LYS A 242 -13.82 17.35 11.50
CA LYS A 242 -14.67 18.49 11.21
C LYS A 242 -14.47 19.52 12.32
N VAL A 243 -13.74 20.58 11.99
CA VAL A 243 -13.72 21.82 12.77
C VAL A 243 -15.18 22.18 13.03
N SER A 244 -15.59 22.15 14.29
CA SER A 244 -16.98 22.38 14.63
C SER A 244 -17.39 23.78 14.18
N GLU A 245 -18.64 23.96 13.77
CA GLU A 245 -19.18 25.28 13.44
C GLU A 245 -19.01 26.27 14.62
N ARG A 246 -18.96 25.76 15.85
CA ARG A 246 -18.58 26.51 17.06
C ARG A 246 -17.14 27.00 17.03
N THR A 247 -16.19 26.15 16.65
CA THR A 247 -14.76 26.53 16.56
C THR A 247 -14.53 27.56 15.46
N VAL A 248 -15.27 27.47 14.34
CA VAL A 248 -15.25 28.52 13.30
C VAL A 248 -15.85 29.81 13.83
N ARG A 249 -16.97 29.75 14.55
CA ARG A 249 -17.59 30.93 15.19
C ARG A 249 -16.72 31.53 16.30
N GLU A 250 -16.03 30.70 17.08
CA GLU A 250 -15.09 31.11 18.13
C GLU A 250 -13.86 31.77 17.51
N ALA A 251 -13.31 31.21 16.43
CA ALA A 251 -12.21 31.83 15.68
C ALA A 251 -12.63 33.15 15.00
N MET A 252 -13.84 33.23 14.46
CA MET A 252 -14.41 34.48 13.91
C MET A 252 -14.74 35.50 15.02
N ALA A 253 -15.09 35.04 16.22
CA ALA A 253 -15.30 35.90 17.39
C ALA A 253 -13.97 36.43 17.95
N ASP A 254 -12.91 35.62 17.93
CA ASP A 254 -11.53 36.04 18.24
C ASP A 254 -11.00 37.10 17.26
N GLU A 255 -11.46 37.08 16.01
CA GLU A 255 -11.18 38.14 15.04
C GLU A 255 -11.86 39.48 15.39
N VAL A 256 -13.01 39.43 16.09
CA VAL A 256 -13.71 40.62 16.64
C VAL A 256 -13.07 41.09 17.97
N ALA A 257 -12.31 40.23 18.65
CA ALA A 257 -11.73 40.49 19.97
C ALA A 257 -10.30 41.08 19.93
N ARG A 258 -9.87 41.69 18.83
CA ARG A 258 -8.55 42.38 18.74
C ARG A 258 -8.74 43.90 18.87
N PRO A 259 -8.79 44.46 20.09
CA PRO A 259 -9.05 45.88 20.31
C PRO A 259 -8.05 46.79 19.59
N GLU A 260 -6.80 46.35 19.42
CA GLU A 260 -5.74 47.07 18.72
C GLU A 260 -6.00 47.26 17.21
N LEU A 261 -6.80 46.38 16.59
CA LEU A 261 -7.17 46.47 15.17
C LEU A 261 -8.56 47.07 14.95
N ALA A 262 -9.28 47.39 16.04
CA ALA A 262 -10.63 47.95 15.99
C ALA A 262 -10.65 49.38 15.42
N GLU A 263 -9.58 50.15 15.64
CA GLU A 263 -9.45 51.54 15.18
C GLU A 263 -9.06 51.67 13.68
N LEU A 264 -8.67 50.55 13.05
CA LEU A 264 -8.37 50.51 11.63
C LEU A 264 -9.66 50.44 10.81
N SER A 265 -9.74 51.26 9.76
CA SER A 265 -10.80 51.15 8.77
C SER A 265 -10.70 49.84 7.99
N LYS A 266 -11.79 49.44 7.32
CA LYS A 266 -11.80 48.25 6.47
C LYS A 266 -10.66 48.26 5.44
N ARG A 267 -10.40 49.42 4.82
CA ARG A 267 -9.36 49.56 3.80
C ARG A 267 -7.95 49.46 4.39
N GLU A 268 -7.74 49.98 5.59
CA GLU A 268 -6.48 49.87 6.31
C GLU A 268 -6.20 48.41 6.72
N ARG A 269 -7.23 47.65 7.13
CA ARG A 269 -7.10 46.21 7.41
C ARG A 269 -6.74 45.40 6.15
N GLU A 270 -7.37 45.70 5.01
CA GLU A 270 -7.03 45.05 3.72
C GLU A 270 -5.56 45.30 3.34
N ILE A 271 -5.08 46.53 3.52
CA ILE A 271 -3.68 46.88 3.25
C ILE A 271 -2.73 46.18 4.22
N LEU A 272 -3.08 46.12 5.52
CA LEU A 272 -2.31 45.43 6.55
C LEU A 272 -2.23 43.91 6.31
N ALA A 273 -3.31 43.29 5.85
CA ALA A 273 -3.33 41.89 5.45
C ALA A 273 -2.38 41.61 4.29
N LEU A 274 -2.40 42.45 3.25
CA LEU A 274 -1.49 42.31 2.11
C LEU A 274 -0.02 42.59 2.49
N MET A 275 0.23 43.44 3.49
CA MET A 275 1.57 43.59 4.08
C MET A 275 2.02 42.34 4.82
N ALA A 276 1.11 41.65 5.53
CA ALA A 276 1.40 40.40 6.21
C ALA A 276 1.69 39.24 5.24
N GLU A 277 1.13 39.28 4.03
CA GLU A 277 1.49 38.41 2.92
C GLU A 277 2.88 38.74 2.31
N GLY A 278 3.57 39.78 2.79
CA GLY A 278 4.90 40.18 2.31
C GLY A 278 4.90 41.03 1.03
N LYS A 279 3.76 41.58 0.61
CA LYS A 279 3.67 42.39 -0.63
C LYS A 279 4.33 43.76 -0.47
N SER A 280 5.03 44.20 -1.51
CA SER A 280 5.58 45.56 -1.65
C SER A 280 4.47 46.61 -1.90
N ASN A 281 4.78 47.90 -1.78
CA ASN A 281 3.78 48.98 -2.04
C ASN A 281 3.21 48.88 -3.46
N ALA A 282 4.07 48.62 -4.47
CA ALA A 282 3.66 48.35 -5.84
C ALA A 282 2.73 47.12 -5.95
N GLY A 283 3.05 46.03 -5.22
CA GLY A 283 2.23 44.82 -5.19
C GLY A 283 0.85 45.04 -4.55
N ILE A 284 0.79 45.85 -3.49
CA ILE A 284 -0.46 46.24 -2.82
C ILE A 284 -1.28 47.15 -3.73
N ALA A 285 -0.66 48.18 -4.30
CA ALA A 285 -1.26 49.12 -5.25
C ALA A 285 -1.94 48.39 -6.42
N LYS A 286 -1.23 47.42 -7.01
CA LYS A 286 -1.74 46.55 -8.07
C LYS A 286 -2.91 45.66 -7.60
N SER A 287 -2.81 45.07 -6.41
CA SER A 287 -3.85 44.18 -5.87
C SER A 287 -5.15 44.94 -5.56
N LEU A 288 -5.03 46.22 -5.21
CA LEU A 288 -6.12 47.05 -4.71
C LEU A 288 -6.59 48.12 -5.71
N TYR A 289 -6.01 48.15 -6.91
CA TYR A 289 -6.26 49.12 -7.98
C TYR A 289 -6.16 50.59 -7.52
N ILE A 290 -5.13 50.91 -6.74
CA ILE A 290 -4.83 52.26 -6.24
C ILE A 290 -3.38 52.65 -6.56
N THR A 291 -3.03 53.93 -6.39
CA THR A 291 -1.65 54.40 -6.58
C THR A 291 -0.74 54.03 -5.41
N GLU A 292 0.56 53.86 -5.66
CA GLU A 292 1.54 53.59 -4.60
C GLU A 292 1.57 54.69 -3.53
N GLY A 293 1.45 55.97 -3.94
CA GLY A 293 1.32 57.08 -2.99
C GLY A 293 0.06 57.01 -2.13
N SER A 294 -1.04 56.40 -2.61
CA SER A 294 -2.21 56.12 -1.78
C SER A 294 -1.94 55.00 -0.77
N VAL A 295 -1.20 53.96 -1.17
CA VAL A 295 -0.76 52.90 -0.26
C VAL A 295 0.13 53.48 0.84
N GLU A 296 1.11 54.33 0.51
CA GLU A 296 1.99 54.96 1.49
C GLU A 296 1.25 55.81 2.52
N LYS A 297 0.23 56.55 2.09
CA LYS A 297 -0.65 57.31 2.99
C LYS A 297 -1.40 56.39 3.95
N HIS A 298 -1.98 55.30 3.43
CA HIS A 298 -2.67 54.32 4.27
C HIS A 298 -1.72 53.59 5.22
N VAL A 299 -0.52 53.20 4.76
CA VAL A 299 0.51 52.57 5.62
C VAL A 299 0.92 53.53 6.73
N SER A 300 1.14 54.81 6.43
CA SER A 300 1.46 55.82 7.43
C SER A 300 0.32 55.99 8.44
N SER A 301 -0.93 56.01 7.99
CA SER A 301 -2.12 56.03 8.86
C SER A 301 -2.21 54.80 9.76
N ILE A 302 -1.97 53.60 9.22
CA ILE A 302 -1.95 52.33 9.98
C ILE A 302 -0.89 52.39 11.08
N LEU A 303 0.35 52.77 10.73
CA LEU A 303 1.45 52.84 11.70
C LEU A 303 1.14 53.82 12.83
N ASN A 304 0.55 54.97 12.51
CA ASN A 304 0.15 55.97 13.50
C ASN A 304 -0.99 55.47 14.41
N LYS A 305 -2.01 54.82 13.85
CA LYS A 305 -3.13 54.26 14.61
C LYS A 305 -2.72 53.09 15.50
N LEU A 306 -1.71 52.33 15.10
CA LEU A 306 -1.12 51.26 15.91
C LEU A 306 -0.10 51.79 16.94
N GLY A 307 0.09 53.11 17.07
CA GLY A 307 1.03 53.70 18.02
C GLY A 307 2.50 53.41 17.73
N LEU A 308 2.84 52.98 16.51
CA LEU A 308 4.19 52.56 16.14
C LEU A 308 5.03 53.79 15.81
N THR A 309 5.69 54.33 16.83
CA THR A 309 6.59 55.50 16.70
C THR A 309 7.91 55.13 16.01
N VAL A 310 8.67 56.14 15.58
CA VAL A 310 9.99 55.94 14.95
C VAL A 310 11.01 55.62 16.04
N GLU A 311 11.05 54.36 16.46
CA GLU A 311 12.12 53.83 17.31
C GLU A 311 13.24 53.27 16.44
N ALA A 312 14.49 53.49 16.87
CA ALA A 312 15.68 53.19 16.07
C ALA A 312 15.99 51.69 15.92
N GLU A 313 15.43 50.83 16.77
CA GLU A 313 15.82 49.42 16.86
C GLU A 313 14.97 48.46 16.02
N ASN A 314 13.73 48.82 15.65
CA ASN A 314 12.80 47.90 14.99
C ASN A 314 12.10 48.49 13.75
N HIS A 315 11.92 47.68 12.71
CA HIS A 315 11.26 48.11 11.49
C HIS A 315 9.72 48.17 11.68
N ARG A 316 9.14 49.37 11.77
CA ARG A 316 7.71 49.61 12.08
C ARG A 316 6.71 48.80 11.27
N ARG A 317 7.00 48.55 9.97
CA ARG A 317 6.14 47.72 9.12
C ARG A 317 6.09 46.26 9.57
N VAL A 318 7.19 45.74 10.10
CA VAL A 318 7.27 44.38 10.64
C VAL A 318 6.49 44.30 11.95
N LEU A 319 6.64 45.30 12.83
CA LEU A 319 5.84 45.38 14.06
C LEU A 319 4.33 45.42 13.76
N ALA A 320 3.91 46.22 12.78
CA ALA A 320 2.51 46.25 12.36
C ALA A 320 1.99 44.88 11.87
N VAL A 321 2.82 44.13 11.14
CA VAL A 321 2.49 42.77 10.70
C VAL A 321 2.45 41.80 11.87
N LEU A 322 3.38 41.88 12.83
CA LEU A 322 3.37 41.05 14.04
C LEU A 322 2.12 41.32 14.89
N THR A 323 1.71 42.58 15.03
CA THR A 323 0.45 42.96 15.68
C THR A 323 -0.76 42.40 14.92
N TYR A 324 -0.76 42.49 13.59
CA TYR A 324 -1.81 41.87 12.77
C TYR A 324 -1.90 40.35 12.93
N LEU A 325 -0.77 39.66 13.10
CA LEU A 325 -0.72 38.21 13.31
C LEU A 325 -1.00 37.80 14.77
N GLY A 326 -1.03 38.76 15.71
CA GLY A 326 -1.18 38.48 17.15
C GLY A 326 0.08 37.88 17.77
N LEU A 327 1.24 38.15 17.18
CA LEU A 327 2.55 37.64 17.61
C LEU A 327 3.38 38.69 18.35
N ASN A 328 2.88 39.92 18.45
CA ASN A 328 3.48 41.00 19.23
C ASN A 328 2.96 40.89 20.68
N LYS A 329 3.84 40.61 21.64
CA LYS A 329 3.51 40.44 23.07
C LYS A 329 4.25 41.45 23.93
#